data_AF-A0A355SFM0-F1
#
_entry.id   AF-A0A355SFM0-F1
#
_cell.length_a   1.000
_cell.length_b   1.000
_cell.length_c   1.000
_cell.angle_alpha   90.00
_cell.angle_beta   90.00
_cell.angle_gamma   90.00
#
_symmetry.space_group_name_H-M   'P 1'
#
loop_
_entity.id
_entity.type
_entity.pdbx_description
1 polymer ?
#
loop_
_entity_poly.entity_id
_entity_poly.type
_entity_poly.pdbx_seq_one_letter_code
_entity_poly.pdbx_strand_id
1 'polypeptide(L)'
;METIYVKKILYLPLDERPCNYNFPQILASATEYEMIEPPRDILGNKKLPADTAKIRKWLLESVRDVSGAIISVDMLVYGGIVP
;
A
#
# COMPACT_ATOMS: atom_id res chain seq x y z
N MET A 1 -28.05 17.16 2.58
CA MET A 1 -26.85 16.54 3.16
C MET A 1 -26.04 16.00 2.00
N GLU A 2 -24.84 16.53 1.80
CA GLU A 2 -23.94 16.05 0.76
C GLU A 2 -23.26 14.78 1.30
N THR A 3 -23.43 13.65 0.62
CA THR A 3 -22.74 12.42 1.00
C THR A 3 -21.26 12.61 0.68
N ILE A 4 -20.42 12.73 1.70
CA ILE A 4 -18.96 12.73 1.50
C ILE A 4 -18.57 11.32 1.08
N TYR A 5 -18.33 11.13 -0.22
CA TYR A 5 -17.79 9.89 -0.75
C TYR A 5 -16.30 9.84 -0.44
N VAL A 6 -15.91 8.93 0.46
CA VAL A 6 -14.50 8.64 0.74
C VAL A 6 -13.88 7.97 -0.48
N LYS A 7 -12.81 8.56 -1.03
CA LYS A 7 -12.10 8.04 -2.21
C LYS A 7 -10.98 7.10 -1.77
N LYS A 8 -11.09 5.83 -2.14
CA LYS A 8 -10.08 4.82 -1.79
C LYS A 8 -8.88 4.88 -2.74
N ILE A 9 -7.68 4.90 -2.18
CA ILE A 9 -6.42 4.79 -2.91
C ILE A 9 -5.73 3.50 -2.49
N LEU A 10 -5.49 2.60 -3.45
CA LEU A 10 -4.72 1.39 -3.21
C LEU A 10 -3.23 1.74 -3.09
N TYR A 11 -2.59 1.35 -1.99
CA TYR A 11 -1.23 1.76 -1.69
C TYR A 11 -0.32 0.57 -1.45
N LEU A 12 0.70 0.41 -2.29
CA LEU A 12 1.83 -0.49 -2.05
C LEU A 12 3.06 0.34 -1.62
N PRO A 13 3.47 0.29 -0.35
CA PRO A 13 4.61 1.06 0.16
C PRO A 13 5.94 0.53 -0.38
N LEU A 14 6.98 1.37 -0.25
CA LEU A 14 8.35 1.02 -0.60
C LEU A 14 8.96 -0.06 0.30
N ASP A 15 8.63 -0.04 1.60
CA ASP A 15 9.05 -1.00 2.62
C ASP A 15 8.09 -0.95 3.83
N GLU A 16 8.35 -1.74 4.86
CA GLU A 16 7.54 -1.88 6.07
C GLU A 16 7.73 -0.74 7.10
N ARG A 17 8.69 0.17 6.87
CA ARG A 17 9.12 1.16 7.87
C ARG A 17 8.06 2.25 8.03
N PRO A 18 8.00 2.92 9.20
CA PRO A 18 6.93 3.87 9.50
C PRO A 18 6.74 4.99 8.47
N CYS A 19 7.84 5.49 7.87
CA CYS A 19 7.77 6.54 6.86
C CYS A 19 7.10 6.10 5.56
N ASN A 20 7.22 4.82 5.21
CA ASN A 20 6.60 4.25 4.01
C ASN A 20 5.23 3.65 4.34
N TYR A 21 5.07 2.97 5.47
CA TYR A 21 3.80 2.32 5.80
C TYR A 21 2.80 3.26 6.48
N ASN A 22 3.19 3.95 7.56
CA ASN A 22 2.26 4.67 8.42
C ASN A 22 2.00 6.11 7.99
N PHE A 23 3.04 6.84 7.63
CA PHE A 23 2.91 8.29 7.40
C PHE A 23 1.97 8.62 6.23
N PRO A 24 1.98 7.87 5.10
CA PRO A 24 1.00 8.09 4.03
C PRO A 24 -0.45 7.89 4.47
N GLN A 25 -0.71 6.95 5.39
CA GLN A 25 -2.05 6.74 5.96
C GLN A 25 -2.48 7.92 6.83
N ILE A 26 -1.56 8.40 7.69
CA ILE A 26 -1.80 9.56 8.55
C ILE A 26 -2.08 10.80 7.68
N LEU A 27 -1.30 11.01 6.62
CA LEU A 27 -1.51 12.09 5.66
C LEU A 27 -2.88 12.00 4.97
N ALA A 28 -3.26 10.81 4.49
CA ALA A 28 -4.56 10.59 3.86
C ALA A 28 -5.73 10.84 4.82
N SER A 29 -5.59 10.48 6.10
CA SER A 29 -6.63 10.66 7.12
C SER A 29 -7.03 12.12 7.37
N ALA A 30 -6.19 13.08 6.96
CA ALA A 30 -6.47 14.51 7.03
C ALA A 30 -7.20 15.05 5.77
N THR A 31 -7.65 14.17 4.87
CA THR A 31 -8.25 14.49 3.57
C THR A 31 -9.54 13.68 3.32
N GLU A 32 -10.12 13.79 2.13
CA GLU A 32 -11.27 12.98 1.66
C GLU A 32 -10.89 11.56 1.18
N TYR A 33 -9.62 11.17 1.33
CA TYR A 33 -9.08 9.90 0.85
C TYR A 33 -8.90 8.88 1.98
N GLU A 34 -9.11 7.60 1.65
CA GLU A 34 -8.77 6.45 2.48
C GLU A 34 -7.65 5.67 1.79
N MET A 35 -6.60 5.32 2.52
CA MET A 35 -5.53 4.46 2.01
C MET A 35 -5.86 3.00 2.29
N ILE A 36 -5.72 2.16 1.28
CA ILE A 36 -5.86 0.70 1.38
C ILE A 36 -4.47 0.09 1.22
N GLU A 37 -3.90 -0.37 2.32
CA GLU A 37 -2.56 -0.94 2.38
C GLU A 37 -2.54 -2.48 2.48
N PRO A 38 -1.42 -3.13 2.14
CA PRO A 38 -1.26 -4.55 2.38
C PRO A 38 -1.12 -4.84 3.88
N PRO A 39 -1.52 -6.05 4.32
CA PRO A 39 -1.08 -6.60 5.58
C PRO A 39 0.46 -6.54 5.74
N ARG A 40 0.97 -6.18 6.92
CA ARG A 40 2.42 -6.02 7.12
C ARG A 40 3.21 -7.32 6.95
N ASP A 41 2.59 -8.45 7.20
CA ASP A 41 3.20 -9.78 7.13
C ASP A 41 3.51 -10.25 5.71
N ILE A 42 2.94 -9.60 4.69
CA ILE A 42 3.30 -9.84 3.29
C ILE A 42 4.36 -8.87 2.75
N LEU A 43 4.77 -7.87 3.54
CA LEU A 43 5.88 -6.98 3.20
C LEU A 43 7.24 -7.59 3.55
N GLY A 44 8.29 -6.99 3.02
CA GLY A 44 9.66 -7.31 3.42
C GLY A 44 9.92 -6.97 4.89
N ASN A 45 10.97 -7.54 5.45
CA ASN A 45 11.44 -7.24 6.79
C ASN A 45 12.93 -6.92 6.74
N LYS A 46 13.26 -5.63 6.66
CA LYS A 46 14.63 -5.10 6.57
C LYS A 46 15.43 -5.67 5.38
N LYS A 47 16.18 -6.75 5.59
CA LYS A 47 17.03 -7.44 4.59
C LYS A 47 16.43 -8.78 4.18
N LEU A 48 15.12 -8.90 4.33
CA LEU A 48 14.36 -10.05 3.88
C LEU A 48 13.33 -9.52 2.89
N PRO A 49 13.44 -9.85 1.61
CA PRO A 49 12.49 -9.36 0.61
C PRO A 49 11.09 -9.94 0.87
N ALA A 50 10.07 -9.18 0.48
CA ALA A 50 8.69 -9.65 0.45
C ALA A 50 8.51 -10.82 -0.52
N ASP A 51 7.48 -11.65 -0.26
CA ASP A 51 6.98 -12.59 -1.26
C ASP A 51 6.17 -11.83 -2.32
N THR A 52 6.82 -11.55 -3.45
CA THR A 52 6.21 -10.76 -4.54
C THR A 52 4.98 -11.42 -5.16
N ALA A 53 4.82 -12.75 -5.03
CA ALA A 53 3.61 -13.44 -5.47
C ALA A 53 2.43 -13.10 -4.55
N LYS A 54 2.65 -13.03 -3.23
CA LYS A 54 1.64 -12.57 -2.26
C LYS A 54 1.26 -11.11 -2.48
N ILE A 55 2.24 -10.24 -2.76
CA ILE A 55 2.00 -8.83 -3.10
C ILE A 55 1.10 -8.70 -4.33
N ARG A 56 1.42 -9.41 -5.42
CA ARG A 56 0.63 -9.39 -6.65
C ARG A 56 -0.79 -9.90 -6.43
N LYS A 57 -0.93 -11.00 -5.67
CA LYS A 57 -2.24 -11.54 -5.31
C LYS A 57 -3.07 -10.51 -4.54
N TRP A 58 -2.49 -9.91 -3.50
CA TRP A 58 -3.16 -8.88 -2.70
C TRP A 58 -3.60 -7.68 -3.55
N LEU A 59 -2.75 -7.19 -4.45
CA LEU A 59 -3.09 -6.08 -5.36
C LEU A 59 -4.30 -6.42 -6.23
N LEU A 60 -4.30 -7.61 -6.86
CA LEU A 60 -5.41 -8.04 -7.72
C LEU A 60 -6.72 -8.23 -6.94
N GLU A 61 -6.65 -8.68 -5.69
CA GLU A 61 -7.81 -8.83 -4.82
C GLU A 61 -8.32 -7.48 -4.29
N SER A 62 -7.45 -6.49 -4.13
CA SER A 62 -7.76 -5.20 -3.49
C SER A 62 -8.05 -4.05 -4.46
N VAL A 63 -7.87 -4.25 -5.77
CA VAL A 63 -8.06 -3.20 -6.80
C VAL A 63 -9.54 -2.84 -7.05
N ARG A 64 -10.48 -3.61 -6.50
CA ARG A 64 -11.90 -3.34 -6.73
C ARG A 64 -12.34 -2.09 -5.96
N ASP A 65 -13.14 -1.25 -6.61
CA ASP A 65 -13.77 -0.06 -6.02
C ASP A 65 -12.78 0.98 -5.46
N VAL A 66 -11.55 1.03 -5.99
CA VAL A 66 -10.56 2.08 -5.70
C VAL A 66 -10.58 3.16 -6.77
N SER A 67 -10.36 4.41 -6.36
CA SER A 67 -10.30 5.57 -7.25
C SER A 67 -8.94 5.74 -7.92
N GLY A 68 -7.91 5.08 -7.40
CA GLY A 68 -6.54 5.13 -7.92
C GLY A 68 -5.60 4.22 -7.14
N ALA A 69 -4.35 4.14 -7.60
CA ALA A 69 -3.31 3.34 -6.96
C ALA A 69 -1.96 4.08 -6.94
N ILE A 70 -1.22 3.92 -5.85
CA ILE A 70 0.17 4.36 -5.68
C ILE A 70 0.98 3.11 -5.36
N ILE A 71 1.89 2.74 -6.26
CA ILE A 71 2.56 1.44 -6.21
C ILE A 71 4.07 1.64 -6.28
N SER A 72 4.79 1.20 -5.24
CA SER A 72 6.24 1.04 -5.32
C SER A 72 6.58 -0.11 -6.29
N VAL A 73 7.30 0.21 -7.36
CA VAL A 73 7.80 -0.79 -8.32
C VAL A 73 8.86 -1.68 -7.67
N ASP A 74 9.71 -1.13 -6.79
CA ASP A 74 10.72 -1.90 -6.06
C ASP A 74 10.09 -2.97 -5.16
N MET A 75 9.04 -2.63 -4.41
CA MET A 75 8.29 -3.61 -3.63
C MET A 75 7.60 -4.65 -4.53
N LEU A 76 7.00 -4.22 -5.65
CA LEU A 76 6.29 -5.11 -6.57
C LEU A 76 7.20 -6.13 -7.26
N VAL A 77 8.41 -5.72 -7.64
CA VAL A 77 9.33 -6.52 -8.47
C VAL A 77 10.38 -7.23 -7.62
N TYR A 78 10.93 -6.57 -6.61
CA TYR A 78 12.05 -7.06 -5.81
C TYR A 78 11.71 -7.35 -4.36
N GLY A 79 10.51 -6.98 -3.90
CA GLY A 79 10.10 -7.17 -2.51
C GLY A 79 10.71 -6.17 -1.52
N GLY A 80 11.21 -5.03 -2.00
CA GLY A 80 11.75 -3.94 -1.20
C GLY A 80 12.88 -3.18 -1.91
N ILE A 81 13.33 -2.06 -1.32
CA ILE A 81 14.41 -1.22 -1.87
C ILE A 81 15.82 -1.76 -1.59
N VAL A 82 16.01 -2.54 -0.53
CA VAL A 82 17.29 -3.15 -0.16
C VAL A 82 17.03 -4.61 0.24
N PRO A 83 17.15 -5.57 -0.69
CA PRO A 83 16.95 -6.98 -0.40
C PRO A 83 18.02 -7.52 0.57
#